data_AF-A0A6S6XBG6-F1
#
_entry.id   AF-A0A6S6XBG6-F1
#
_cell.length_a   1.000
_cell.length_b   1.000
_cell.length_c   1.000
_cell.angle_alpha   90.00
_cell.angle_beta   90.00
_cell.angle_gamma   90.00
#
_symmetry.space_group_name_H-M   'P 1'
#
loop_
_entity.id
_entity.type
_entity.pdbx_description
1 polymer ?
#
loop_
_entity_poly.entity_id
_entity_poly.type
_entity_poly.pdbx_seq_one_letter_code
_entity_poly.pdbx_strand_id
1 'polypeptide(L)'
;MEAILYCYDGEKPTFKLTADPEGNDDGGRPYDLPKGYHVEETKDGPQIIGELPCTLEEHNGKPVLVDRKNRKAYLLERSRRITQRREEMGMTRQELADALGVTLMEVYQWETYEVEVGTAILGRIAKVLDCETMDLIN
;
A
#
# COMPACT_ATOMS: atom_id res chain seq x y z
N MET A 1 8.72 -4.97 -4.48
CA MET A 1 8.65 -5.75 -3.23
C MET A 1 7.91 -4.85 -2.26
N GLU A 2 6.87 -5.35 -1.61
CA GLU A 2 5.98 -4.55 -0.76
C GLU A 2 6.18 -4.91 0.71
N ALA A 3 5.79 -4.00 1.59
CA ALA A 3 5.60 -4.27 3.02
C ALA A 3 4.16 -3.93 3.42
N ILE A 4 3.54 -4.75 4.25
CA ILE A 4 2.28 -4.39 4.90
C ILE A 4 2.62 -3.58 6.15
N LEU A 5 2.18 -2.32 6.19
CA LEU A 5 2.36 -1.45 7.34
C LEU A 5 1.01 -1.23 8.02
N TYR A 6 1.00 -1.34 9.33
CA TYR A 6 -0.15 -1.06 10.20
C TYR A 6 0.02 0.33 10.78
N CYS A 7 -0.97 1.18 10.57
CA CYS A 7 -1.02 2.53 11.11
C CYS A 7 -1.86 2.55 12.39
N TYR A 8 -1.28 3.14 13.44
CA TYR A 8 -1.93 3.32 14.73
C TYR A 8 -2.29 4.79 14.88
N ASP A 9 -3.58 5.07 15.00
CA ASP A 9 -4.09 6.42 15.11
C ASP A 9 -3.84 6.99 16.53
N GLY A 10 -3.35 8.23 16.60
CA GLY A 10 -3.01 8.94 17.83
C GLY A 10 -2.74 10.43 17.54
N GLU A 11 -2.11 11.16 18.47
CA GLU A 11 -1.70 12.56 18.20
C GLU A 11 -0.73 12.65 17.00
N LYS A 12 0.08 11.59 16.79
CA LYS A 12 0.85 11.35 15.58
C LYS A 12 0.72 9.89 15.18
N PRO A 13 0.50 9.57 13.89
CA PRO A 13 0.38 8.21 13.45
C PRO A 13 1.70 7.47 13.64
N THR A 14 1.63 6.20 14.02
CA THR A 14 2.80 5.32 14.13
C THR A 14 2.64 4.15 13.19
N PHE A 15 3.70 3.84 12.44
CA PHE A 15 3.70 2.74 11.47
C PHE A 15 4.50 1.55 12.01
N LYS A 16 3.94 0.35 11.91
CA LYS A 16 4.59 -0.90 12.32
C LYS A 16 4.41 -2.00 11.27
N LEU A 17 5.23 -3.04 11.35
CA LEU A 17 5.13 -4.25 10.51
C LEU A 17 4.24 -5.33 11.14
N THR A 18 3.75 -5.10 12.36
CA THR A 18 2.91 -6.04 13.11
C THR A 18 1.57 -5.41 13.43
N ALA A 19 0.52 -6.22 13.23
CA ALA A 19 -0.85 -5.88 13.61
C ALA A 19 -0.97 -5.72 15.13
N ASP A 20 -1.89 -4.86 15.55
CA ASP A 20 -2.34 -4.74 16.92
C ASP A 20 -3.26 -5.93 17.26
N PRO A 21 -2.98 -6.70 18.33
CA PRO A 21 -3.81 -7.84 18.71
C PRO A 21 -5.26 -7.48 19.07
N GLU A 22 -5.53 -6.22 19.45
CA GLU A 22 -6.84 -5.72 19.82
C GLU A 22 -7.54 -5.03 18.64
N GLY A 23 -6.87 -4.89 17.49
CA GLY A 23 -7.43 -4.29 16.28
C GLY A 23 -7.54 -2.76 16.35
N ASN A 24 -6.68 -2.10 17.14
CA ASN A 24 -6.61 -0.64 17.26
C ASN A 24 -5.81 0.03 16.12
N ASP A 25 -5.55 -0.69 15.03
CA ASP A 25 -4.83 -0.21 13.83
C ASP A 25 -5.77 -0.11 12.61
N ASP A 26 -5.23 0.35 11.48
CA ASP A 26 -5.95 0.54 10.23
C ASP A 26 -6.23 -0.74 9.41
N GLY A 27 -5.93 -1.91 9.96
CA GLY A 27 -6.04 -3.22 9.32
C GLY A 27 -4.88 -3.56 8.40
N GLY A 28 -3.84 -2.72 8.32
CA GLY A 28 -2.67 -2.93 7.50
C GLY A 28 -2.88 -2.56 6.03
N ARG A 29 -1.86 -1.91 5.45
CA ARG A 29 -1.87 -1.37 4.09
C ARG A 29 -0.55 -1.71 3.38
N PRO A 30 -0.55 -2.20 2.12
CA PRO A 30 0.68 -2.40 1.35
C PRO A 30 1.35 -1.06 0.96
N TYR A 31 2.65 -1.00 1.18
CA TYR A 31 3.54 0.08 0.76
C TYR A 31 4.67 -0.48 -0.10
N ASP A 32 5.03 0.25 -1.15
CA ASP A 32 6.13 -0.11 -2.03
C ASP A 32 7.48 0.15 -1.35
N LEU A 33 8.32 -0.90 -1.24
CA LEU A 33 9.69 -0.74 -0.76
C LEU A 33 10.62 -0.30 -1.90
N PRO A 34 11.61 0.58 -1.62
CA PRO A 34 12.62 0.93 -2.62
C PRO A 34 13.40 -0.32 -3.07
N LYS A 35 13.92 -0.29 -4.30
CA LYS A 35 14.71 -1.40 -4.84
C LYS A 35 15.89 -1.74 -3.92
N GLY A 36 16.02 -3.01 -3.54
CA GLY A 36 17.07 -3.52 -2.66
C GLY A 36 16.67 -3.59 -1.18
N TYR A 37 15.46 -3.18 -0.83
CA TYR A 37 14.89 -3.35 0.50
C TYR A 37 13.83 -4.45 0.49
N HIS A 38 13.72 -5.19 1.59
CA HIS A 38 12.77 -6.29 1.75
C HIS A 38 12.39 -6.48 3.23
N VAL A 39 11.30 -7.19 3.50
CA VAL A 39 10.93 -7.59 4.86
C VAL A 39 11.57 -8.95 5.16
N GLU A 40 12.19 -9.09 6.34
CA GLU A 40 12.74 -10.34 6.85
C GLU A 40 12.18 -10.62 8.25
N GLU A 41 11.82 -11.88 8.51
CA GLU A 41 11.41 -12.32 9.85
C GLU A 41 12.65 -12.57 10.71
N THR A 42 12.79 -11.82 11.80
CA THR A 42 13.94 -11.92 12.71
C THR A 42 13.51 -12.42 14.08
N LYS A 43 14.48 -12.68 14.97
CA LYS A 43 14.20 -13.00 16.38
C LYS A 43 13.41 -11.92 17.12
N ASP A 44 13.48 -10.67 16.65
CA ASP A 44 12.84 -9.50 17.24
C ASP A 44 11.55 -9.12 16.48
N GLY A 45 11.06 -10.02 15.60
CA GLY A 45 9.91 -9.82 14.71
C GLY A 45 10.30 -9.39 13.29
N PRO A 46 9.31 -9.04 12.44
CA PRO A 46 9.56 -8.60 11.08
C PRO A 46 10.29 -7.25 11.05
N GLN A 47 11.31 -7.15 10.20
CA GLN A 47 12.11 -5.93 10.00
C GLN A 47 12.28 -5.64 8.51
N ILE A 48 12.36 -4.35 8.14
CA ILE A 48 12.76 -3.97 6.78
C ILE A 48 14.29 -3.94 6.73
N ILE A 49 14.87 -4.74 5.84
CA ILE A 49 16.31 -4.92 5.67
C ILE A 49 16.76 -4.26 4.37
N GLY A 50 17.76 -3.39 4.48
CA GLY A 50 18.59 -2.94 3.36
C GLY A 50 19.92 -3.70 3.37
N GLU A 51 21.01 -3.02 3.73
CA GLU A 51 22.26 -3.69 4.16
C GLU A 51 22.22 -4.08 5.65
N LEU A 52 21.52 -3.26 6.44
CA LEU A 52 21.24 -3.46 7.86
C LEU A 52 19.74 -3.22 8.11
N PRO A 53 19.22 -3.63 9.28
CA PRO A 53 17.86 -3.28 9.68
C PRO A 53 17.62 -1.77 9.62
N CYS A 54 16.55 -1.40 8.93
CA CYS A 54 16.08 -0.03 8.78
C CYS A 54 14.94 0.25 9.77
N THR A 55 14.66 1.54 10.00
CA THR A 55 13.57 1.96 10.90
C THR A 55 12.46 2.65 10.13
N LEU A 56 11.23 2.56 10.65
CA LEU A 56 10.11 3.37 10.19
C LEU A 56 9.95 4.59 11.09
N GLU A 57 9.80 5.76 10.47
CA GLU A 57 9.49 7.02 11.14
C GLU A 57 8.25 7.65 10.45
N GLU A 58 7.67 8.67 11.07
CA GLU A 58 6.51 9.40 10.53
C GLU A 58 6.93 10.79 10.03
N HIS A 59 6.39 11.18 8.87
CA HIS A 59 6.51 12.54 8.37
C HIS A 59 5.23 13.00 7.64
N ASN A 60 4.53 13.99 8.21
CA ASN A 60 3.27 14.53 7.71
C ASN A 60 2.18 13.46 7.47
N GLY A 61 2.02 12.56 8.43
CA GLY A 61 1.05 11.48 8.41
C GLY A 61 1.43 10.30 7.50
N LYS A 62 2.69 10.24 7.05
CA LYS A 62 3.16 9.22 6.10
C LYS A 62 4.37 8.43 6.63
N PRO A 63 4.51 7.16 6.25
CA PRO A 63 5.65 6.34 6.65
C PRO A 63 6.91 6.73 5.89
N VAL A 64 8.01 6.89 6.62
CA VAL A 64 9.35 7.12 6.08
C VAL A 64 10.26 5.97 6.49
N LEU A 65 10.81 5.26 5.52
CA LEU A 65 11.86 4.27 5.74
C LEU A 65 13.20 4.98 5.89
N VAL A 66 13.83 4.85 7.06
CA VAL A 66 15.10 5.46 7.39
C VAL A 66 16.21 4.41 7.38
N ASP A 67 17.11 4.54 6.40
CA ASP A 67 18.33 3.77 6.29
C ASP A 67 19.50 4.63 6.80
N ARG A 68 19.86 4.43 8.07
CA ARG A 68 20.94 5.18 8.72
C ARG A 68 22.31 4.82 8.17
N LYS A 69 22.51 3.56 7.75
CA LYS A 69 23.77 3.06 7.19
C LYS A 69 24.13 3.81 5.91
N ASN A 70 23.15 3.99 5.02
CA ASN A 70 23.33 4.67 3.74
C ASN A 70 22.92 6.15 3.77
N ARG A 71 22.53 6.69 4.93
CA ARG A 71 22.07 8.07 5.13
C ARG A 71 20.92 8.46 4.19
N LYS A 72 19.94 7.58 4.05
CA LYS A 72 18.77 7.76 3.19
C LYS A 72 17.48 7.75 4.01
N ALA A 73 16.52 8.53 3.56
CA ALA A 73 15.16 8.51 4.06
C ALA A 73 14.23 8.46 2.85
N TYR A 74 13.36 7.45 2.81
CA TYR A 74 12.43 7.22 1.72
C TYR A 74 11.01 7.43 2.23
N LEU A 75 10.31 8.42 1.69
CA LEU A 75 8.87 8.49 1.85
C LEU A 75 8.27 7.28 1.11
N LEU A 76 7.58 6.40 1.83
CA LEU A 76 6.96 5.24 1.24
C LEU A 76 5.59 5.62 0.66
N GLU A 77 5.30 5.08 -0.52
CA GLU A 77 4.01 5.28 -1.19
C GLU A 77 3.16 4.01 -1.03
N ARG A 78 1.85 4.18 -0.86
CA ARG A 78 0.92 3.04 -0.89
C ARG A 78 1.04 2.36 -2.25
N SER A 79 1.12 1.03 -2.24
CA SER A 79 1.15 0.26 -3.49
C SER A 79 -0.12 0.53 -4.26
N ARG A 80 -0.03 0.83 -5.55
CA ARG A 80 -1.17 1.17 -6.43
C ARG A 80 -1.72 -0.06 -7.14
N ARG A 81 -2.24 -1.04 -6.39
CA ARG A 81 -2.58 -2.37 -6.93
C ARG A 81 -3.62 -2.33 -8.06
N ILE A 82 -4.61 -1.45 -7.97
CA ILE A 82 -5.58 -1.23 -9.07
C ILE A 82 -4.88 -0.72 -10.33
N THR A 83 -4.00 0.28 -10.20
CA THR A 83 -3.21 0.81 -11.32
C THR A 83 -2.31 -0.27 -11.92
N GLN A 84 -1.54 -0.96 -11.09
CA GLN A 84 -0.61 -2.01 -11.51
C GLN A 84 -1.36 -3.09 -12.29
N ARG A 85 -2.45 -3.62 -11.73
CA ARG A 85 -3.22 -4.68 -12.38
C ARG A 85 -3.85 -4.23 -13.70
N ARG A 86 -4.41 -3.02 -13.73
CA ARG A 86 -4.95 -2.43 -14.97
C ARG A 86 -3.86 -2.34 -16.06
N GLU A 87 -2.67 -1.89 -15.68
CA GLU A 87 -1.53 -1.74 -16.61
C GLU A 87 -0.97 -3.08 -17.08
N GLU A 88 -0.91 -4.08 -16.21
CA GLU A 88 -0.55 -5.47 -16.58
C GLU A 88 -1.48 -6.05 -17.64
N MET A 89 -2.76 -5.69 -17.59
CA MET A 89 -3.74 -6.07 -18.60
C MET A 89 -3.70 -5.22 -19.87
N GLY A 90 -2.83 -4.21 -19.92
CA GLY A 90 -2.74 -3.27 -21.04
C GLY A 90 -3.96 -2.35 -21.17
N MET A 91 -4.77 -2.22 -20.12
CA MET A 91 -5.96 -1.36 -20.13
C MET A 91 -5.60 0.08 -19.80
N THR A 92 -6.23 1.03 -20.47
CA THR A 92 -6.26 2.44 -20.09
C THR A 92 -7.26 2.66 -18.97
N ARG A 93 -7.10 3.78 -18.24
CA ARG A 93 -8.04 4.16 -17.18
C ARG A 93 -9.46 4.38 -17.71
N GLN A 94 -9.60 4.90 -18.93
CA GLN A 94 -10.91 5.10 -19.56
C GLN A 94 -11.59 3.76 -19.86
N GLU A 95 -10.87 2.77 -20.36
CA GLU A 95 -11.43 1.43 -20.62
C GLU A 95 -11.90 0.75 -19.33
N LEU A 96 -11.16 0.93 -18.22
CA LEU A 96 -11.62 0.44 -16.91
C LEU A 96 -12.89 1.17 -16.45
N ALA A 97 -12.95 2.49 -16.62
CA ALA A 97 -14.12 3.29 -16.28
C ALA A 97 -15.36 2.86 -17.09
N ASP A 98 -15.20 2.68 -18.40
CA ASP A 98 -16.26 2.25 -19.32
C ASP A 98 -16.77 0.85 -18.96
N ALA A 99 -15.86 -0.10 -18.67
CA ALA A 99 -16.23 -1.45 -18.25
C ALA A 99 -16.98 -1.49 -16.91
N LEU A 100 -16.69 -0.55 -16.02
CA LEU A 100 -17.35 -0.39 -14.73
C LEU A 100 -18.61 0.49 -14.80
N GLY A 101 -18.86 1.19 -15.91
CA GLY A 101 -19.94 2.16 -16.02
C GLY A 101 -19.82 3.31 -15.02
N VAL A 102 -18.60 3.76 -14.74
CA VAL A 102 -18.27 4.89 -13.84
C VAL A 102 -17.49 5.95 -14.61
N THR A 103 -17.23 7.09 -13.97
CA THR A 103 -16.45 8.16 -14.59
C THR A 103 -14.95 7.87 -14.55
N LEU A 104 -14.21 8.41 -15.51
CA LEU A 104 -12.74 8.41 -15.51
C LEU A 104 -12.17 8.99 -14.20
N MET A 105 -12.84 10.01 -13.64
CA MET A 105 -12.45 10.67 -12.40
C MET A 105 -12.56 9.73 -11.20
N GLU A 106 -13.63 8.95 -11.09
CA GLU A 106 -13.78 7.97 -10.00
C GLU A 106 -12.64 6.95 -10.03
N VAL A 107 -12.31 6.40 -11.19
CA VAL A 107 -11.18 5.47 -11.32
C VAL A 107 -9.86 6.15 -10.97
N TYR A 108 -9.67 7.41 -11.36
CA TYR A 108 -8.48 8.17 -10.98
C TYR A 108 -8.34 8.29 -9.47
N GLN A 109 -9.41 8.71 -8.78
CA GLN A 109 -9.42 8.90 -7.33
C GLN A 109 -9.14 7.60 -6.56
N TRP A 110 -9.65 6.48 -7.07
CA TRP A 110 -9.36 5.16 -6.50
C TRP A 110 -7.90 4.75 -6.69
N GLU A 111 -7.34 4.98 -7.88
CA GLU A 111 -5.94 4.66 -8.21
C GLU A 111 -4.92 5.57 -7.48
N THR A 112 -5.32 6.77 -7.07
CA THR A 112 -4.48 7.72 -6.34
C THR A 112 -4.70 7.73 -4.83
N TYR A 113 -5.63 6.91 -4.31
CA TYR A 113 -6.04 6.90 -2.90
C TYR A 113 -6.61 8.23 -2.40
N GLU A 114 -7.19 9.04 -3.28
CA GLU A 114 -8.00 10.19 -2.85
C GLU A 114 -9.32 9.74 -2.21
N VAL A 115 -9.85 8.60 -2.67
CA VAL A 115 -11.08 8.00 -2.14
C VAL A 115 -10.86 6.51 -1.94
N GLU A 116 -11.13 6.03 -0.72
CA GLU A 116 -11.06 4.61 -0.39
C GLU A 116 -12.20 3.85 -1.09
N VAL A 117 -11.88 2.71 -1.69
CA VAL A 117 -12.83 1.94 -2.50
C VAL A 117 -13.65 1.01 -1.61
N GLY A 118 -14.97 1.15 -1.65
CA GLY A 118 -15.87 0.22 -0.96
C GLY A 118 -15.76 -1.21 -1.52
N THR A 119 -15.92 -2.22 -0.66
CA THR A 119 -15.77 -3.65 -1.00
C THR A 119 -16.62 -4.10 -2.20
N ALA A 120 -17.84 -3.58 -2.33
CA ALA A 120 -18.72 -3.89 -3.46
C ALA A 120 -18.15 -3.40 -4.81
N ILE A 121 -17.54 -2.21 -4.84
CA ILE A 121 -16.87 -1.69 -6.04
C ILE A 121 -15.56 -2.45 -6.28
N LEU A 122 -14.80 -2.74 -5.23
CA LEU A 122 -13.54 -3.50 -5.35
C LEU A 122 -13.77 -4.88 -5.98
N GLY A 123 -14.85 -5.58 -5.61
CA GLY A 123 -15.22 -6.84 -6.26
C GLY A 123 -15.60 -6.71 -7.74
N ARG A 124 -16.19 -5.57 -8.14
CA ARG A 124 -16.46 -5.29 -9.56
C ARG A 124 -15.18 -4.99 -10.32
N ILE A 125 -14.27 -4.22 -9.74
CA ILE A 125 -12.94 -3.95 -10.31
C ILE A 125 -12.19 -5.26 -10.51
N ALA A 126 -12.13 -6.11 -9.49
CA ALA A 126 -11.46 -7.41 -9.55
C ALA A 126 -11.99 -8.29 -10.70
N LYS A 127 -13.31 -8.30 -10.90
CA LYS A 127 -13.93 -9.03 -12.02
C LYS A 127 -13.53 -8.49 -13.39
N VAL A 128 -13.46 -7.16 -13.56
CA VAL A 128 -13.01 -6.55 -14.82
C VAL A 128 -11.53 -6.81 -15.03
N LEU A 129 -10.74 -6.80 -13.95
CA LEU A 129 -9.30 -6.95 -13.97
C LEU A 129 -8.80 -8.41 -13.83
N ASP A 130 -9.71 -9.38 -13.99
CA ASP A 130 -9.44 -10.82 -13.92
C ASP A 130 -8.49 -11.23 -12.77
N CYS A 131 -8.84 -10.80 -11.55
CA CYS A 131 -8.10 -11.08 -10.32
C CYS A 131 -9.05 -11.28 -9.13
N GLU A 132 -8.50 -11.66 -7.98
CA GLU A 132 -9.26 -11.73 -6.74
C GLU A 132 -9.38 -10.35 -6.09
N THR A 133 -10.45 -10.12 -5.32
CA THR A 133 -10.63 -8.85 -4.59
C THR A 133 -9.45 -8.57 -3.65
N MET A 134 -8.87 -9.62 -3.05
CA MET A 134 -7.73 -9.52 -2.14
C MET A 134 -6.47 -8.97 -2.84
N ASP A 135 -6.33 -9.20 -4.14
CA ASP A 135 -5.21 -8.69 -4.94
C ASP A 135 -5.27 -7.17 -5.12
N LEU A 136 -6.41 -6.54 -4.82
CA LEU A 136 -6.64 -5.11 -4.98
C LEU A 136 -6.81 -4.36 -3.66
N ILE A 137 -6.81 -5.06 -2.52
CA ILE A 137 -6.89 -4.42 -1.20
C ILE A 137 -5.60 -3.64 -0.97
N ASN A 138 -5.77 -2.37 -0.60
CA ASN A 138 -4.69 -1.44 -0.31
C ASN A 138 -4.74 -0.95 1.12
#